data_AF-A0A6G0Y397-F1
#
_entry.id   AF-A0A6G0Y397-F1
#
_cell.length_a   1.000
_cell.length_b   1.000
_cell.length_c   1.000
_cell.angle_alpha   90.00
_cell.angle_beta   90.00
_cell.angle_gamma   90.00
#
_symmetry.space_group_name_H-M   'P 1'
#
loop_
_entity.id
_entity.type
_entity.pdbx_description
1 polymer ?
#
loop_
_entity_poly.entity_id
_entity_poly.type
_entity_poly.pdbx_seq_one_letter_code
_entity_poly.pdbx_strand_id
1 'polypeptide(L)'
;MGDSTRQRAFIVKSTTTIELKHQYKKKNGNRSSNNAFFLSLDGTNYRVCKLFFMVTQNVGNRTIRTTLKKGGYNKEYVEGELRGNRGKQKKLSPDIVTLVTNHIN
;
A
#
# COMPACT_ATOMS: atom_id res chain seq x y z
N MET A 1 1.89 16.50 -1.29
CA MET A 1 1.55 15.10 -0.94
C MET A 1 0.22 14.78 -1.61
N GLY A 2 0.20 13.99 -2.69
CA GLY A 2 -0.99 13.96 -3.57
C GLY A 2 -1.91 12.78 -3.36
N ASP A 3 -1.42 11.55 -3.60
CA ASP A 3 -2.28 10.38 -3.73
C ASP A 3 -1.56 9.13 -3.23
N SER A 4 -1.99 8.65 -2.07
CA SER A 4 -1.37 7.46 -1.47
C SER A 4 -1.73 6.17 -2.22
N THR A 5 -2.82 6.15 -3.00
CA THR A 5 -3.17 5.01 -3.85
C THR A 5 -2.17 4.90 -4.99
N ARG A 6 -1.85 6.01 -5.66
CA ARG A 6 -0.79 6.05 -6.69
C ARG A 6 0.57 5.67 -6.13
N GLN A 7 0.92 6.17 -4.95
CA GLN A 7 2.17 5.81 -4.29
C GLN A 7 2.25 4.31 -4.03
N ARG A 8 1.15 3.70 -3.55
CA ARG A 8 1.09 2.25 -3.35
C ARG A 8 1.20 1.48 -4.67
N ALA A 9 0.50 1.91 -5.72
CA ALA A 9 0.58 1.31 -7.05
C ALA A 9 2.02 1.33 -7.59
N PHE A 10 2.72 2.45 -7.44
CA PHE A 10 4.12 2.56 -7.83
C PHE A 10 5.01 1.59 -7.05
N ILE A 11 4.85 1.48 -5.73
CA ILE A 11 5.62 0.53 -4.91
C ILE A 11 5.39 -0.90 -5.36
N VAL A 12 4.14 -1.30 -5.62
CA VAL A 12 3.81 -2.66 -6.06
C VAL A 12 4.43 -2.96 -7.42
N LYS A 13 4.27 -2.05 -8.40
CA LYS A 13 4.87 -2.17 -9.73
C LYS A 13 6.40 -2.27 -9.68
N SER A 14 7.01 -1.53 -8.76
CA SER A 14 8.47 -1.42 -8.63
C SER A 14 9.08 -2.46 -7.69
N THR A 15 8.31 -3.45 -7.24
CA THR A 15 8.78 -4.46 -6.28
C THR A 15 8.47 -5.89 -6.74
N THR A 16 9.52 -6.71 -6.88
CA THR A 16 9.35 -8.15 -7.15
C THR A 16 9.67 -8.99 -5.91
N THR A 17 8.87 -10.03 -5.69
CA THR A 17 9.09 -10.95 -4.57
C THR A 17 10.10 -11.97 -5.04
N ILE A 18 11.20 -12.13 -4.32
CA ILE A 18 12.23 -13.10 -4.67
C ILE A 18 11.82 -14.45 -4.10
N GLU A 19 11.48 -15.37 -4.98
CA GLU A 19 11.30 -16.77 -4.63
C GLU A 19 12.65 -17.48 -4.76
N LEU A 20 13.19 -17.91 -3.63
CA LEU A 20 14.46 -18.63 -3.59
C LEU A 20 14.22 -20.09 -3.96
N LYS A 21 14.99 -20.61 -4.94
CA LYS A 21 14.93 -22.02 -5.40
C LYS A 21 15.04 -23.02 -4.25
N HIS A 22 15.88 -22.71 -3.27
CA HIS A 22 16.05 -23.50 -2.05
C HIS A 22 15.80 -22.58 -0.85
N GLN A 23 14.60 -22.67 -0.29
CA GLN A 23 14.25 -21.96 0.95
C GLN A 23 13.62 -22.91 1.95
N TYR A 24 14.31 -23.16 3.06
CA TYR A 24 13.72 -23.83 4.21
C TYR A 24 12.85 -22.81 4.98
N LYS A 25 11.59 -22.66 4.56
CA LYS A 25 10.61 -21.92 5.36
C LYS A 25 10.18 -22.78 6.52
N LYS A 26 10.49 -22.35 7.75
CA LYS A 26 9.91 -22.96 8.95
C LYS A 26 8.40 -22.79 8.89
N LYS A 27 7.65 -23.89 9.04
CA LYS A 27 6.19 -23.85 9.18
C LYS A 27 5.85 -22.92 10.35
N ASN A 28 4.96 -21.95 10.13
CA ASN A 28 4.60 -20.87 11.08
C ASN A 28 5.73 -19.88 11.43
N GLY A 29 6.74 -19.72 10.57
CA GLY A 29 7.77 -18.69 10.76
C GLY A 29 7.28 -17.26 10.52
N ASN A 30 7.74 -16.31 11.33
CA ASN A 30 7.39 -14.88 11.20
C ASN A 30 8.16 -14.14 10.08
N ARG A 31 9.14 -14.79 9.44
CA ARG A 31 9.98 -14.17 8.40
C ARG A 31 9.24 -14.17 7.06
N SER A 32 9.03 -12.98 6.50
CA SER A 32 8.47 -12.79 5.16
C SER A 32 9.49 -13.08 4.06
N SER A 33 9.01 -13.28 2.83
CA SER A 33 9.86 -13.39 1.64
C SER A 33 10.72 -12.13 1.43
N ASN A 34 11.87 -12.31 0.79
CA ASN A 34 12.71 -11.19 0.35
C ASN A 34 12.09 -10.50 -0.87
N ASN A 35 12.35 -9.20 -1.02
CA ASN A 35 11.87 -8.39 -2.14
C ASN A 35 13.04 -7.70 -2.83
N ALA A 36 12.99 -7.63 -4.15
CA ALA A 36 13.84 -6.75 -4.96
C ALA A 36 13.07 -5.46 -5.29
N PHE A 37 13.77 -4.33 -5.24
CA PHE A 37 13.23 -3.00 -5.51
C PHE A 37 13.86 -2.46 -6.79
N PHE A 38 13.05 -1.79 -7.60
CA PHE A 38 13.47 -1.22 -8.87
C PHE A 38 13.08 0.25 -8.95
N LEU A 39 13.83 1.02 -9.72
CA LEU A 39 13.43 2.36 -10.16
C LEU A 39 13.61 2.42 -11.67
N SER A 40 12.59 2.91 -12.38
CA SER A 40 12.62 3.02 -13.82
C SER A 40 13.20 4.37 -14.24
N LEU A 41 14.19 4.35 -15.14
CA LEU A 41 14.70 5.53 -15.84
C LEU A 41 14.75 5.19 -17.33
N ASP A 42 14.16 6.05 -18.17
CA ASP A 42 14.10 5.87 -19.63
C ASP A 42 13.61 4.47 -20.08
N GLY A 43 12.56 3.97 -19.41
CA GLY A 43 11.99 2.65 -19.68
C GLY A 43 12.80 1.46 -19.15
N THR A 44 14.00 1.69 -18.61
CA THR A 44 14.86 0.65 -18.05
C THR A 44 14.70 0.55 -16.54
N ASN A 45 14.51 -0.66 -16.01
CA ASN A 45 14.35 -0.91 -14.58
C ASN A 45 15.71 -1.19 -13.92
N TYR A 46 16.15 -0.27 -13.06
CA TYR A 46 17.39 -0.42 -12.29
C TYR A 46 17.09 -1.00 -10.92
N ARG A 47 17.74 -2.11 -10.58
CA ARG A 47 17.64 -2.70 -9.25
C ARG A 47 18.37 -1.82 -8.23
N VAL A 48 17.70 -1.48 -7.14
CA VAL A 48 18.25 -0.64 -6.08
C VAL A 48 18.14 -1.32 -4.72
N CYS A 49 18.93 -0.85 -3.76
CA CYS A 49 18.80 -1.30 -2.38
C CYS A 49 17.52 -0.73 -1.74
N LYS A 50 17.05 -1.40 -0.69
CA LYS A 50 15.83 -1.00 0.03
C LYS A 50 15.94 0.41 0.63
N LEU A 51 17.11 0.77 1.17
CA LEU A 51 17.33 2.07 1.81
C LEU A 51 17.17 3.19 0.78
N PHE A 52 17.83 3.06 -0.36
CA PHE A 52 17.73 4.02 -1.45
C PHE A 52 16.28 4.16 -1.92
N PHE A 53 15.60 3.04 -2.19
CA PHE A 53 14.18 3.07 -2.60
C PHE A 53 13.29 3.81 -1.60
N MET A 54 13.46 3.56 -0.29
CA MET A 54 12.70 4.21 0.77
C MET A 54 12.94 5.72 0.82
N VAL A 55 14.20 6.15 0.75
CA VAL A 55 14.56 7.58 0.78
C VAL A 55 14.03 8.29 -0.47
N THR A 56 14.25 7.71 -1.66
CA THR A 56 13.81 8.28 -2.94
C THR A 56 12.28 8.43 -3.02
N GLN A 57 11.53 7.44 -2.52
CA GLN A 57 10.06 7.48 -2.51
C GLN A 57 9.48 8.16 -1.27
N ASN A 58 10.34 8.59 -0.33
CA ASN A 58 9.97 9.11 0.99
C ASN A 58 8.94 8.22 1.71
N VAL A 59 9.23 6.91 1.78
CA VAL A 59 8.36 5.92 2.44
C VAL A 59 9.09 5.09 3.47
N GLY A 60 8.38 4.76 4.54
CA GLY A 60 8.87 3.84 5.56
C GLY A 60 8.68 2.36 5.19
N ASN A 61 9.43 1.51 5.88
CA ASN A 61 9.34 0.04 5.76
C ASN A 61 7.91 -0.49 6.02
N ARG A 62 7.18 0.12 6.96
CA ARG A 62 5.79 -0.25 7.25
C ARG A 62 4.90 -0.05 6.03
N THR A 63 5.05 1.07 5.32
CA THR A 63 4.29 1.39 4.11
C THR A 63 4.54 0.36 3.03
N ILE A 64 5.80 0.00 2.78
CA ILE A 64 6.16 -1.05 1.81
C ILE A 64 5.47 -2.37 2.19
N ARG A 65 5.60 -2.83 3.45
CA ARG A 65 4.96 -4.08 3.92
C ARG A 65 3.45 -4.07 3.76
N THR A 66 2.77 -3.00 4.18
CA THR A 66 1.31 -2.93 4.09
C THR A 66 0.85 -2.85 2.64
N THR A 67 1.61 -2.15 1.80
CA THR A 67 1.33 -2.02 0.37
C THR A 67 1.45 -3.37 -0.33
N LEU A 68 2.50 -4.14 -0.08
CA LEU A 68 2.66 -5.47 -0.65
C LEU A 68 1.60 -6.47 -0.17
N LYS A 69 1.08 -6.30 1.06
CA LYS A 69 -0.07 -7.08 1.54
C LYS A 69 -1.40 -6.70 0.90
N LYS A 70 -1.53 -5.44 0.45
CA LYS A 70 -2.73 -4.87 -0.19
C LYS A 70 -2.68 -4.95 -1.72
N GLY A 71 -1.50 -5.19 -2.28
CA GLY A 71 -1.33 -5.50 -3.69
C GLY A 71 -1.96 -6.87 -3.96
N GLY A 72 -2.83 -6.95 -4.96
CA GLY A 72 -3.46 -8.20 -5.35
C GLY A 72 -2.45 -9.26 -5.80
N TYR A 73 -2.92 -10.48 -5.99
CA TYR A 73 -2.11 -11.65 -6.39
C TYR A 73 -1.20 -11.37 -7.60
N ASN A 74 -1.70 -10.60 -8.58
CA ASN A 74 -0.97 -10.25 -9.81
C ASN A 74 -0.19 -8.93 -9.76
N LYS A 75 -0.17 -8.22 -8.62
CA LYS A 75 0.48 -6.89 -8.48
C LYS A 75 -0.05 -5.78 -9.41
N GLU A 76 -1.05 -6.05 -10.24
CA GLU A 76 -1.68 -5.06 -11.13
C GLU A 76 -2.68 -4.15 -10.41
N TYR A 77 -3.26 -4.63 -9.31
CA TYR A 77 -4.25 -3.88 -8.55
C TYR A 77 -3.76 -3.61 -7.13
N VAL A 78 -4.02 -2.40 -6.65
CA VAL A 78 -3.79 -2.00 -5.27
C VAL A 78 -5.12 -1.57 -4.67
N GLU A 79 -5.45 -2.16 -3.53
CA GLU A 79 -6.62 -1.76 -2.76
C GLU A 79 -6.57 -0.25 -2.43
N GLY A 80 -7.69 0.42 -2.65
CA GLY A 80 -7.84 1.86 -2.47
C GLY A 80 -7.53 2.37 -1.05
N GLU A 81 -7.39 3.68 -0.95
CA GLU A 81 -7.29 4.38 0.32
C GLU A 81 -8.66 4.42 1.03
N LEU A 82 -8.73 3.97 2.28
CA LEU A 82 -9.96 3.93 3.09
C LEU A 82 -9.82 4.68 4.42
N ARG A 83 -8.77 5.50 4.62
CA ARG A 83 -8.67 6.38 5.79
C ARG A 83 -9.80 7.40 5.71
N GLY A 84 -10.43 7.64 6.85
CA GLY A 84 -11.64 8.47 6.91
C GLY A 84 -12.90 7.81 6.36
N ASN A 85 -12.79 6.70 5.61
CA ASN A 85 -13.92 6.06 4.95
C ASN A 85 -13.98 4.55 5.29
N ARG A 86 -14.08 4.24 6.59
CA ARG A 86 -14.09 2.85 7.10
C ARG A 86 -15.46 2.17 7.01
N GLY A 87 -16.51 2.89 6.60
CA GLY A 87 -17.89 2.39 6.51
C GLY A 87 -18.57 2.04 7.84
N LYS A 88 -17.81 1.92 8.95
CA LYS A 88 -18.28 1.55 10.30
C LYS A 88 -18.32 2.72 11.28
N GLN A 89 -18.33 3.96 10.79
CA GLN A 89 -18.45 5.13 11.64
C GLN A 89 -19.87 5.17 12.22
N LYS A 90 -19.99 5.44 13.52
CA LYS A 90 -21.30 5.72 14.13
C LYS A 90 -21.84 6.99 13.49
N LYS A 91 -23.01 6.88 12.85
CA LYS A 91 -23.73 8.02 12.26
C LYS A 91 -24.88 8.40 13.19
N LEU A 92 -25.20 9.69 13.25
CA LEU A 92 -26.45 10.14 13.85
C LEU A 92 -27.63 9.60 13.02
N SER A 93 -28.81 9.48 13.64
CA SER A 93 -30.01 9.12 12.90
C SER A 93 -30.27 10.16 11.80
N PRO A 94 -30.82 9.72 10.64
CA PRO A 94 -31.10 10.63 9.53
C PRO A 94 -32.02 11.78 9.95
N ASP A 95 -32.94 11.54 10.88
CA ASP A 95 -33.89 12.54 11.40
C ASP A 95 -33.21 13.71 12.13
N ILE A 96 -32.14 13.44 12.88
CA ILE A 96 -31.37 14.50 13.56
C ILE A 96 -30.61 15.34 12.53
N VAL A 97 -30.06 14.69 11.51
CA VAL A 97 -29.33 15.37 10.44
C VAL A 97 -30.26 16.28 9.66
N THR A 98 -31.44 15.80 9.25
CA THR A 98 -32.43 16.62 8.52
C THR A 98 -32.95 17.78 9.35
N LEU A 99 -33.24 17.55 10.65
CA LEU A 99 -33.68 18.61 11.56
C LEU A 99 -32.66 19.75 11.65
N VAL A 100 -31.38 19.42 11.88
CA VAL A 100 -30.32 20.42 11.96
C VAL A 100 -30.12 21.14 10.63
N THR A 101 -30.15 20.41 9.51
CA THR A 101 -29.94 21.00 8.17
C THR A 101 -31.07 21.99 7.82
N ASN A 102 -32.32 21.65 8.16
CA ASN A 102 -33.49 22.51 7.94
C ASN A 102 -33.56 23.69 8.91
N HIS A 103 -32.86 23.63 10.05
CA HIS A 103 -32.80 24.74 11.02
C HIS A 103 -31.73 25.77 10.66
N ILE A 104 -30.66 25.34 9.97
CA ILE A 104 -29.56 26.21 9.53
C ILE A 104 -29.91 26.97 8.23
N ASN A 105 -30.66 26.32 7.32
CA ASN A 105 -31.18 26.94 6.10
C ASN A 105 -32.40 27.82 6.38
#